data_AF-A0A3D5X7C2-F1
#
_entry.id   AF-A0A3D5X7C2-F1
#
_cell.length_a   1.000
_cell.length_b   1.000
_cell.length_c   1.000
_cell.angle_alpha   90.00
_cell.angle_beta   90.00
_cell.angle_gamma   90.00
#
_symmetry.space_group_name_H-M   'P 1'
#
loop_
_entity.id
_entity.type
_entity.pdbx_description
1 polymer ?
#
loop_
_entity_poly.entity_id
_entity_poly.type
_entity_poly.pdbx_seq_one_letter_code
_entity_poly.pdbx_strand_id
1 'polypeptide(L)'
;LTLGDSSRRLTTKETELLKHLCINKNAVLDRNFALKAIWIDDSYFNARSMDVYITKLRKYLSEDPNVEIINVRGKGFKLLSQT
;
A
#
# COMPACT_ATOMS: atom_id res chain seq x y z
N LEU A 1 -7.90 7.93 -6.62
CA LEU A 1 -6.85 7.31 -7.46
C LEU A 1 -7.28 7.46 -8.90
N THR A 2 -6.42 7.99 -9.75
CA THR A 2 -6.70 8.16 -11.18
C THR A 2 -5.55 7.51 -11.95
N LEU A 3 -5.87 6.62 -12.89
CA LEU A 3 -4.93 5.94 -13.79
C LEU A 3 -5.50 6.08 -15.20
N GLY A 4 -4.86 6.89 -16.06
CA GLY A 4 -5.44 7.27 -17.35
C GLY A 4 -6.84 7.87 -17.17
N ASP A 5 -7.84 7.28 -17.85
CA ASP A 5 -9.26 7.67 -17.76
C ASP A 5 -10.02 7.00 -16.60
N SER A 6 -9.41 6.03 -15.93
CA SER A 6 -10.01 5.31 -14.80
C SER A 6 -9.85 6.12 -13.51
N SER A 7 -10.96 6.58 -12.93
CA SER A 7 -10.97 7.19 -11.59
C SER A 7 -11.69 6.31 -10.58
N ARG A 8 -11.06 6.11 -9.41
CA ARG A 8 -11.60 5.31 -8.30
C ARG A 8 -11.48 6.06 -6.98
N ARG A 9 -12.57 6.05 -6.21
CA ARG A 9 -12.56 6.49 -4.81
C ARG A 9 -11.93 5.41 -3.94
N LEU A 10 -10.94 5.81 -3.17
CA LEU A 10 -10.34 4.99 -2.12
C LEU A 10 -10.98 5.35 -0.79
N THR A 11 -11.07 4.37 0.11
CA THR A 11 -11.38 4.62 1.52
C THR A 11 -10.25 5.40 2.19
N THR A 12 -10.49 5.94 3.37
CA THR A 12 -9.46 6.66 4.16
C THR A 12 -8.21 5.79 4.37
N LYS A 13 -8.39 4.53 4.80
CA LYS A 13 -7.27 3.61 5.08
C LYS A 13 -6.50 3.21 3.83
N GLU A 14 -7.18 2.96 2.71
CA GLU A 14 -6.51 2.70 1.43
C GLU A 14 -5.69 3.92 0.98
N THR A 15 -6.24 5.13 1.15
CA THR A 15 -5.56 6.38 0.81
C THR A 15 -4.32 6.60 1.68
N GLU A 16 -4.43 6.41 3.00
CA GLU A 16 -3.31 6.53 3.93
C GLU A 16 -2.21 5.51 3.61
N LEU A 17 -2.57 4.24 3.42
CA LEU A 17 -1.62 3.18 3.09
C LEU A 17 -0.90 3.45 1.76
N LEU A 18 -1.65 3.81 0.72
CA LEU A 18 -1.07 4.15 -0.58
C LEU A 18 -0.16 5.38 -0.47
N LYS A 19 -0.56 6.40 0.30
CA LYS A 19 0.27 7.59 0.55
C LYS A 19 1.60 7.22 1.21
N HIS A 20 1.58 6.37 2.24
CA HIS A 20 2.81 5.91 2.89
C HIS A 20 3.71 5.11 1.95
N LEU A 21 3.12 4.26 1.10
CA LEU A 21 3.84 3.52 0.06
C LEU A 21 4.49 4.47 -0.97
N CYS A 22 3.78 5.52 -1.41
CA CYS A 22 4.31 6.52 -2.34
C CYS A 22 5.41 7.38 -1.73
N ILE A 23 5.24 7.80 -0.46
CA ILE A 23 6.29 8.53 0.28
C ILE A 23 7.56 7.68 0.39
N ASN A 24 7.40 6.37 0.60
CA ASN A 24 8.49 5.40 0.64
C ASN A 24 8.70 4.73 -0.74
N LYS A 25 8.45 5.43 -1.84
CA LYS A 25 8.66 4.88 -3.20
C LYS A 25 10.08 4.34 -3.32
N ASN A 26 10.20 3.13 -3.86
CA ASN A 26 11.45 2.39 -4.00
C ASN A 26 12.20 2.10 -2.68
N ALA A 27 11.56 2.29 -1.53
CA ALA A 27 12.03 1.91 -0.21
C ALA A 27 11.04 0.93 0.47
N VAL A 28 11.51 0.24 1.52
CA VAL A 28 10.66 -0.69 2.26
C VAL A 28 9.86 0.08 3.30
N LEU A 29 8.54 0.04 3.18
CA LEU A 29 7.62 0.43 4.23
C LEU A 29 7.51 -0.73 5.23
N ASP A 30 8.06 -0.53 6.42
CA ASP A 30 7.96 -1.49 7.52
C ASP A 30 6.50 -1.71 7.92
N ARG A 31 6.11 -2.98 8.10
CA ARG A 31 4.72 -3.35 8.41
C ARG A 31 4.28 -2.77 9.75
N ASN A 32 5.09 -2.89 10.79
CA ASN A 32 4.72 -2.45 12.14
C ASN A 32 4.66 -0.92 12.21
N PHE A 33 5.56 -0.24 11.52
CA PHE A 33 5.50 1.21 11.33
C PHE A 33 4.19 1.63 10.65
N ALA A 34 3.84 1.00 9.52
CA ALA A 34 2.61 1.32 8.81
C ALA A 34 1.36 1.04 9.65
N LEU A 35 1.36 -0.04 10.43
CA LEU A 35 0.25 -0.39 11.32
C LEU A 35 0.06 0.69 12.39
N LYS A 36 1.14 1.09 13.08
CA LYS A 36 1.07 2.14 14.09
C LYS A 36 0.73 3.52 13.51
N ALA A 37 1.24 3.84 12.33
CA ALA A 37 0.98 5.12 11.68
C ALA A 37 -0.48 5.26 11.22
N ILE A 38 -1.08 4.18 10.72
CA ILE A 38 -2.40 4.22 10.07
C ILE A 38 -3.48 3.71 11.02
N TRP A 39 -3.24 2.63 11.76
CA TRP A 39 -4.22 1.99 12.65
C TRP A 39 -4.00 2.27 14.14
N ILE A 40 -2.93 2.98 14.53
CA ILE A 40 -2.59 3.34 15.92
C ILE A 40 -2.19 2.13 16.80
N ASP A 41 -2.40 0.90 16.32
CA ASP A 41 -1.90 -0.34 16.92
C ASP A 41 -1.42 -1.34 15.86
N ASP A 42 -0.68 -2.36 16.30
CA ASP A 42 -0.19 -3.49 15.49
C ASP A 42 -0.91 -4.81 15.81
N SER A 43 -2.17 -4.72 16.21
CA SER A 43 -3.00 -5.90 16.51
C SER A 43 -3.10 -6.85 15.32
N TYR A 44 -3.26 -8.14 15.62
CA TYR A 44 -3.40 -9.18 14.60
C TYR A 44 -4.54 -8.87 13.60
N PHE A 45 -5.66 -8.32 14.07
CA PHE A 45 -6.79 -7.95 13.21
C PHE A 45 -6.40 -6.84 12.23
N ASN A 46 -5.73 -5.79 12.69
CA ASN A 46 -5.28 -4.70 11.83
C ASN A 46 -4.20 -5.16 10.83
N ALA A 47 -3.32 -6.07 11.24
CA ALA A 47 -2.36 -6.70 10.34
C ALA A 47 -3.06 -7.46 9.20
N ARG A 48 -4.14 -8.21 9.50
CA ARG A 48 -4.94 -8.89 8.47
C ARG A 48 -5.68 -7.91 7.57
N SER A 49 -6.24 -6.83 8.13
CA SER A 49 -6.86 -5.78 7.33
C SER A 49 -5.88 -5.11 6.38
N MET A 50 -4.66 -4.80 6.84
CA MET A 50 -3.59 -4.25 5.98
C MET A 50 -3.30 -5.15 4.78
N ASP A 51 -3.18 -6.47 4.98
CA ASP A 51 -2.93 -7.42 3.88
C ASP A 51 -4.06 -7.41 2.83
N VAL A 52 -5.31 -7.26 3.27
CA VAL A 52 -6.47 -7.10 2.38
C VAL A 52 -6.37 -5.80 1.59
N TYR A 53 -6.00 -4.69 2.25
CA TYR A 53 -5.82 -3.41 1.56
C TYR A 53 -4.67 -3.44 0.56
N ILE A 54 -3.53 -4.08 0.88
CA ILE A 54 -2.44 -4.29 -0.07
C ILE A 54 -2.91 -5.08 -1.29
N THR A 55 -3.70 -6.13 -1.09
CA THR A 55 -4.26 -6.94 -2.19
C THR A 55 -5.18 -6.11 -3.09
N LYS A 56 -6.03 -5.26 -2.49
CA LYS A 56 -6.89 -4.33 -3.25
C LYS A 56 -6.07 -3.31 -4.02
N LEU A 57 -5.11 -2.66 -3.38
CA LEU A 57 -4.24 -1.67 -4.02
C LEU A 57 -3.46 -2.26 -5.20
N ARG A 58 -2.94 -3.48 -5.08
CA ARG A 58 -2.32 -4.22 -6.20
C ARG A 58 -3.26 -4.36 -7.38
N LYS A 59 -4.50 -4.78 -7.13
CA LYS A 59 -5.52 -4.92 -8.18
C LYS A 59 -5.89 -3.56 -8.80
N TYR A 60 -5.82 -2.48 -8.04
CA TYR A 60 -6.10 -1.15 -8.58
C TYR A 60 -4.95 -0.63 -9.43
N LEU A 61 -3.71 -0.98 -9.09
CA LEU A 61 -2.51 -0.55 -9.79
C LEU A 61 -2.11 -1.49 -10.93
N SER A 62 -2.78 -2.64 -11.09
CA SER A 62 -2.42 -3.64 -12.12
C SER A 62 -2.56 -3.15 -13.56
N GLU A 63 -3.29 -2.06 -13.78
CA GLU A 63 -3.40 -1.41 -15.10
C GLU A 63 -2.15 -0.59 -15.46
N ASP A 64 -1.31 -0.22 -14.47
CA ASP A 64 -0.07 0.51 -14.70
C ASP A 64 1.15 -0.43 -14.59
N PRO A 65 1.79 -0.81 -15.72
CA PRO A 65 2.94 -1.71 -15.70
C PRO A 65 4.18 -1.10 -15.02
N ASN A 66 4.21 0.21 -14.81
CA ASN A 66 5.34 0.89 -14.19
C ASN A 66 5.26 0.93 -12.67
N VAL A 67 4.15 0.46 -12.08
CA VAL A 67 3.90 0.53 -10.64
C VAL A 67 3.56 -0.85 -10.09
N GLU A 68 4.32 -1.31 -9.10
CA GLU A 68 4.10 -2.61 -8.46
C GLU A 68 4.26 -2.52 -6.95
N ILE A 69 3.39 -3.19 -6.18
CA ILE A 69 3.58 -3.37 -4.75
C ILE A 69 4.09 -4.78 -4.48
N ILE A 70 5.31 -4.91 -3.97
CA ILE A 70 5.92 -6.21 -3.62
C ILE A 70 5.96 -6.43 -2.11
N ASN A 71 5.90 -7.70 -1.70
CA ASN A 71 6.14 -8.09 -0.31
C ASN A 71 7.63 -8.31 -0.07
N VAL A 72 8.16 -7.68 0.96
CA VAL A 72 9.52 -7.92 1.45
C VAL A 72 9.43 -8.78 2.69
N ARG A 73 9.77 -10.07 2.55
CA ARG A 73 9.60 -11.09 3.60
C ARG A 73 10.24 -10.63 4.92
N GLY A 74 9.44 -10.66 5.98
CA GLY A 74 9.87 -10.29 7.34
C GLY A 74 10.07 -8.79 7.57
N LYS A 75 9.83 -7.92 6.58
CA LYS A 75 9.99 -6.46 6.72
C LYS A 75 8.69 -5.71 6.48
N GLY A 76 8.04 -5.94 5.34
CA GLY A 76 6.82 -5.22 5.00
C GLY A 76 6.58 -5.16 3.50
N PHE A 77 6.31 -3.96 2.99
CA PHE A 77 5.87 -3.73 1.61
C PHE A 77 6.77 -2.72 0.93
N LYS A 78 6.90 -2.83 -0.39
CA LYS A 78 7.67 -1.88 -1.19
C LYS A 78 6.87 -1.52 -2.43
N LEU A 79 6.68 -0.23 -2.67
CA LEU A 79 6.16 0.27 -3.93
C LEU A 79 7.33 0.48 -4.88
N LEU A 80 7.40 -0.33 -5.93
CA LEU A 80 8.28 -0.12 -7.05
C LEU A 80 7.58 0.82 -8.02
N SER A 81 8.27 1.88 -8.43
CA SER A 81 7.82 2.65 -9.58
C SER A 81 9.02 3.15 -10.37
N GLN A 82 9.00 2.85 -11.67
CA GLN A 82 9.95 3.39 -12.63
C GLN A 82 9.44 4.77 -13.05
N THR A 83 10.28 5.79 -12.86
CA THR A 83 10.03 7.15 -13.35
C THR A 83 10.61 7.27 -14.75
#